data_AF-A0A7D5LBX0-F1
#
_entry.id   AF-A0A7D5LBX0-F1
#
_cell.length_a   1.000
_cell.length_b   1.000
_cell.length_c   1.000
_cell.angle_alpha   90.00
_cell.angle_beta   90.00
_cell.angle_gamma   90.00
#
_symmetry.space_group_name_H-M   'P 1'
#
loop_
_entity.id
_entity.type
_entity.pdbx_description
1 polymer ?
#
loop_
_entity_poly.entity_id
_entity_poly.type
_entity_poly.pdbx_seq_one_letter_code
_entity_poly.pdbx_strand_id
1 'polypeptide(L)' 'MTIRAVVADNPLPTTFSLAFVLALLATAVHASTADSFATTLRLAALTAVLFLFAAGFWVGPVGERYL' A
#
# COMPACT_ATOMS: atom_id res chain seq x y z
N MET A 1 1.89 -4.31 22.17
CA MET A 1 1.29 -3.19 21.41
C MET A 1 0.03 -3.72 20.72
N THR A 2 -1.15 -3.19 21.02
CA THR A 2 -2.40 -3.62 20.35
C THR A 2 -2.50 -3.01 18.94
N ILE A 3 -3.19 -3.67 18.00
CA ILE A 3 -3.34 -3.18 16.61
C ILE A 3 -3.90 -1.75 16.57
N ARG A 4 -4.85 -1.43 17.48
CA ARG A 4 -5.38 -0.07 17.63
C ARG A 4 -4.31 0.97 17.98
N ALA A 5 -3.33 0.61 18.81
CA ALA A 5 -2.23 1.51 19.17
C ALA A 5 -1.32 1.75 17.95
N VAL A 6 -1.00 0.71 17.18
CA VAL A 6 -0.19 0.84 15.95
C VAL A 6 -0.85 1.76 14.93
N VAL A 7 -2.17 1.65 14.75
CA VAL A 7 -2.93 2.51 13.83
C VAL A 7 -2.99 3.96 14.34
N ALA A 8 -3.19 4.17 15.64
CA ALA A 8 -3.22 5.50 16.23
C ALA A 8 -1.87 6.21 16.19
N ASP A 9 -0.79 5.47 16.42
CA ASP A 9 0.58 6.01 16.41
C ASP A 9 1.11 6.26 14.99
N ASN A 10 0.59 5.52 14.00
CA ASN A 10 1.09 5.54 12.62
C ASN A 10 -0.07 5.60 11.58
N PRO A 11 -0.92 6.64 11.60
CA PRO A 11 -2.15 6.69 10.81
C PRO A 11 -1.91 6.76 9.30
N LEU A 12 -0.88 7.49 8.87
CA LEU A 12 -0.51 7.61 7.45
C LEU A 12 0.01 6.29 6.85
N PRO A 13 1.09 5.67 7.37
CA PRO A 13 1.61 4.43 6.79
C PRO A 13 0.59 3.29 6.88
N THR A 14 -0.23 3.20 7.93
CA THR A 14 -1.30 2.20 8.01
C THR A 14 -2.36 2.40 6.92
N THR A 15 -2.79 3.65 6.68
CA THR A 15 -3.76 3.97 5.61
C THR A 15 -3.21 3.65 4.23
N PHE A 16 -1.96 4.05 3.93
CA PHE A 16 -1.33 3.76 2.63
C PHE A 16 -1.06 2.27 2.43
N SER A 17 -0.65 1.53 3.47
CA SER A 17 -0.51 0.08 3.41
C SER A 17 -1.85 -0.61 3.11
N LEU A 18 -2.94 -0.17 3.74
CA LEU A 18 -4.27 -0.71 3.47
C LEU A 18 -4.71 -0.43 2.02
N ALA A 19 -4.55 0.82 1.57
CA ALA A 19 -4.87 1.21 0.20
C ALA A 19 -4.05 0.42 -0.83
N PHE A 20 -2.76 0.20 -0.56
CA PHE A 20 -1.89 -0.63 -1.38
C PHE A 20 -2.41 -2.07 -1.50
N VAL A 21 -2.80 -2.70 -0.38
CA VAL A 21 -3.32 -4.08 -0.39
C VAL A 21 -4.59 -4.17 -1.25
N LEU A 22 -5.51 -3.21 -1.10
CA LEU A 22 -6.74 -3.17 -1.90
C LEU A 22 -6.44 -2.97 -3.40
N ALA A 23 -5.53 -2.06 -3.74
CA ALA A 23 -5.12 -1.80 -5.11
C ALA A 23 -4.43 -3.03 -5.74
N LEU A 24 -3.58 -3.72 -4.98
CA LEU A 24 -2.91 -4.93 -5.42
C LEU A 24 -3.92 -6.05 -5.73
N LEU A 25 -4.89 -6.26 -4.85
CA LEU A 25 -5.97 -7.24 -5.07
C LEU A 25 -6.80 -6.88 -6.32
N ALA A 26 -7.19 -5.62 -6.46
CA ALA A 26 -7.93 -5.15 -7.63
C ALA A 26 -7.14 -5.36 -8.94
N THR A 27 -5.82 -5.10 -8.89
CA THR A 27 -4.91 -5.33 -10.02
C THR A 27 -4.81 -6.81 -10.36
N ALA A 28 -4.65 -7.70 -9.37
CA ALA A 28 -4.57 -9.14 -9.58
C ALA A 28 -5.85 -9.71 -10.19
N VAL A 29 -7.01 -9.25 -9.71
CA VAL A 29 -8.32 -9.63 -10.26
C VAL A 29 -8.43 -9.17 -11.71
N HIS A 30 -8.17 -7.90 -12.02
CA HIS A 30 -8.23 -7.40 -13.41
C HIS A 30 -7.20 -8.04 -14.34
N ALA A 31 -6.02 -8.39 -13.83
CA ALA A 31 -5.02 -9.11 -14.62
C ALA A 31 -5.52 -10.53 -14.98
N SER A 32 -6.33 -11.16 -14.12
CA SER A 32 -6.86 -12.51 -14.33
C SER A 32 -8.06 -12.57 -15.29
N THR A 33 -8.84 -11.49 -15.46
CA THR A 33 -10.02 -11.49 -16.33
C THR A 33 -9.75 -11.09 -17.78
N ALA A 34 -8.52 -10.67 -18.11
CA ALA A 34 -8.08 -10.28 -19.46
C ALA A 34 -8.92 -9.18 -20.16
N ASP A 35 -9.78 -8.45 -19.43
CA ASP A 35 -10.75 -7.52 -20.02
C ASP A 35 -10.11 -6.28 -20.68
N SER A 36 -9.09 -5.68 -20.06
CA SER A 36 -8.53 -4.42 -20.56
C SER A 36 -7.11 -4.16 -20.05
N PHE A 37 -6.13 -4.30 -20.95
CA PHE A 37 -4.71 -4.03 -20.66
C PHE A 37 -4.47 -2.62 -20.12
N ALA A 38 -5.15 -1.61 -20.67
CA ALA A 38 -5.03 -0.22 -20.22
C ALA A 38 -5.53 -0.02 -18.77
N THR A 39 -6.58 -0.73 -18.37
CA THR A 39 -7.12 -0.67 -17.01
C THR A 39 -6.18 -1.35 -16.02
N THR A 40 -5.67 -2.54 -16.37
CA THR A 40 -4.68 -3.25 -15.56
C THR A 40 -3.39 -2.44 -15.39
N LEU A 41 -2.93 -1.74 -16.43
CA LEU A 41 -1.74 -0.89 -16.36
C LEU A 41 -1.93 0.30 -15.41
N ARG A 42 -3.10 0.95 -15.43
CA ARG A 42 -3.43 2.05 -14.50
C ARG A 42 -3.50 1.56 -13.05
N LEU A 43 -4.10 0.39 -12.83
CA LEU A 43 -4.18 -0.28 -11.53
C LEU A 43 -2.79 -0.66 -11.00
N ALA A 44 -1.93 -1.20 -11.86
CA ALA A 44 -0.55 -1.52 -11.52
C ALA A 44 0.25 -0.26 -11.17
N ALA A 45 0.10 0.83 -11.94
CA ALA A 45 0.74 2.11 -11.64
C ALA A 45 0.26 2.69 -10.30
N LEU A 46 -1.05 2.66 -10.03
CA LEU A 46 -1.62 3.09 -8.75
C LEU A 46 -1.03 2.27 -7.59
N THR A 47 -0.97 0.95 -7.75
CA THR A 47 -0.40 0.02 -6.76
C THR A 47 1.07 0.34 -6.47
N ALA A 48 1.87 0.60 -7.50
CA ALA A 48 3.28 0.97 -7.35
C ALA A 48 3.45 2.31 -6.60
N VAL A 49 2.63 3.32 -6.91
CA VAL A 49 2.66 4.62 -6.22
C VAL A 49 2.29 4.44 -4.74
N LEU A 50 1.23 3.70 -4.44
CA LEU A 50 0.81 3.43 -3.07
C LEU A 50 1.88 2.66 -2.28
N PHE A 51 2.58 1.73 -2.92
CA PHE A 51 3.70 1.03 -2.32
C PHE A 51 4.84 1.98 -1.95
N LEU A 52 5.23 2.88 -2.86
CA LEU A 52 6.28 3.86 -2.60
C LEU A 52 5.94 4.79 -1.43
N PHE A 53 4.70 5.27 -1.36
CA PHE A 53 4.24 6.07 -0.22
C PHE A 53 4.23 5.27 1.07
N ALA A 54 3.67 4.06 1.07
CA ALA A 54 3.66 3.20 2.25
C ALA A 54 5.09 2.94 2.74
N ALA A 55 5.99 2.51 1.86
CA ALA A 55 7.39 2.26 2.18
C ALA A 55 8.08 3.53 2.71
N GLY A 56 7.92 4.66 2.04
CA GLY A 56 8.52 5.94 2.45
C GLY A 56 8.06 6.40 3.84
N PHE A 57 6.77 6.27 4.16
CA PHE A 57 6.27 6.61 5.49
C PHE A 57 6.71 5.63 6.58
N TRP A 58 7.00 4.37 6.23
CA TRP A 58 7.55 3.39 7.18
C TRP A 58 9.04 3.63 7.48
N VAL A 59 9.80 4.30 6.61
CA VAL A 59 11.24 4.56 6.83
C VAL A 59 11.52 5.34 8.12
N GLY A 60 10.68 6.32 8.47
CA GLY A 60 10.85 7.10 9.71
C GLY A 60 10.70 6.25 10.98
N PRO A 61 9.53 5.66 11.24
CA PRO A 61 9.28 4.83 12.42
C PRO A 61 10.21 3.61 12.53
N VAL A 62 10.66 3.07 11.38
CA VAL A 62 11.63 1.97 11.34
C VAL A 62 13.02 2.50 11.69
N GLY A 63 13.44 3.63 11.11
CA GLY A 63 14.72 4.26 11.41
C GLY A 63 14.87 4.62 12.90
N GLU A 64 13.81 5.14 13.51
CA GLU A 64 13.78 5.46 14.95
C GLU A 64 13.86 4.24 15.88
N ARG A 65 13.56 3.03 15.39
CA ARG A 65 13.64 1.80 16.18
C ARG A 65 15.01 1.11 16.11
N TYR A 66 15.85 1.50 15.15
CA TYR A 66 17.15 0.87 14.89
C TYR A 66 18.35 1.83 15.03
N LEU A 67 18.10 3.10 15.41
CA LEU A 67 19.08 4.08 15.88
C LEU A 67 19.00 4.18 17.41
#